data_AF-A0A7C4U6G4-F1
#
_entry.id   AF-A0A7C4U6G4-F1
#
_cell.length_a   1.000
_cell.length_b   1.000
_cell.length_c   1.000
_cell.angle_alpha   90.00
_cell.angle_beta   90.00
_cell.angle_gamma   90.00
#
_symmetry.space_group_name_H-M   'P 1'
#
loop_
_entity.id
_entity.type
_entity.pdbx_description
1 polymer ?
#
loop_
_entity_poly.entity_id
_entity_poly.type
_entity_poly.pdbx_seq_one_letter_code
_entity_poly.pdbx_strand_id
1 'polypeptide(L)'
;MVLPSLTYKCFITIMVGYLIGSISPSFILGRLLKGIDIREKGDKNAGTVNTFKVLGFIPALITAIFDLSKGVLTIFISHKIGIFYPLDMILAYSSVLGHIYPFYLKFKGGQGQATSVGVLFYFLVMEILRNSFDINGMLILSVFTILIFYSIKDYEILGIFVIPVLILFITFFSKDILKGIAISFYLLHMLWIVIMNLKRKGYRLKESTRKSIVWGRFFARPFGILYIIIYFLTSKKVIIYITGIVASLFFLFDLIRLSKSGINVVIMKTLKFFLKEKEEKTFSSMTHFTITSFISFIIFPRNVACASILFPIFGDMFAKLIGLEFGRNKIFNKTLEGTLSYLAFSISAIYLYSTIVHFDLSRGITGALIATITEILPLKIDDNISGILLPAFVMNII
;
A
#
# COMPACT_ATOMS: atom_id res chain seq x y z
N MET A 1 -41.44 16.95 -9.75
CA MET A 1 -41.18 18.17 -8.94
C MET A 1 -40.50 17.83 -7.59
N VAL A 2 -39.50 16.93 -7.56
CA VAL A 2 -38.88 16.40 -6.31
C VAL A 2 -37.50 17.04 -6.00
N LEU A 3 -36.86 17.68 -6.99
CA LEU A 3 -35.51 18.25 -6.89
C LEU A 3 -35.28 19.32 -5.79
N PRO A 4 -36.20 20.26 -5.51
CA PRO A 4 -35.93 21.32 -4.52
C PRO A 4 -35.65 20.76 -3.12
N SER A 5 -36.32 19.66 -2.76
CA SER A 5 -36.15 19.00 -1.46
C SER A 5 -34.78 18.34 -1.30
N LEU A 6 -34.25 17.74 -2.37
CA LEU A 6 -32.96 17.04 -2.33
C LEU A 6 -31.80 18.03 -2.29
N THR A 7 -31.83 19.06 -3.14
CA THR A 7 -30.79 20.11 -3.16
C THR A 7 -30.69 20.82 -1.80
N TYR A 8 -31.83 21.16 -1.20
CA TYR A 8 -31.90 21.77 0.12
C TYR A 8 -31.34 20.83 1.22
N LYS A 9 -31.72 19.55 1.20
CA LYS A 9 -31.18 18.52 2.12
C LYS A 9 -29.66 18.37 1.96
N CYS A 10 -29.14 18.32 0.74
CA CYS A 10 -27.70 18.26 0.49
C CYS A 10 -26.98 19.48 1.06
N PHE A 11 -27.47 20.68 0.78
CA PHE A 11 -26.85 21.92 1.26
C PHE A 11 -26.79 21.98 2.79
N ILE A 12 -27.92 21.71 3.47
CA ILE A 12 -27.96 21.68 4.93
C ILE A 12 -26.96 20.66 5.47
N THR A 13 -26.90 19.48 4.87
CA THR A 13 -26.08 18.40 5.42
C THR A 13 -24.60 18.69 5.21
N ILE A 14 -24.21 19.35 4.10
CA ILE A 14 -22.83 19.82 3.89
C ILE A 14 -22.47 20.84 4.98
N MET A 15 -23.37 21.80 5.26
CA MET A 15 -23.13 22.77 6.32
C MET A 15 -23.01 22.10 7.68
N VAL A 16 -23.93 21.18 8.01
CA VAL A 16 -23.90 20.43 9.28
C VAL A 16 -22.64 19.59 9.39
N GLY A 17 -22.25 18.86 8.34
CA GLY A 17 -21.02 18.08 8.31
C GLY A 17 -19.79 18.93 8.52
N TYR A 18 -19.69 20.08 7.84
CA TYR A 18 -18.62 21.05 8.04
C TYR A 18 -18.59 21.62 9.47
N LEU A 19 -19.73 21.96 10.05
CA LEU A 19 -19.83 22.48 11.41
C LEU A 19 -19.42 21.43 12.45
N ILE A 20 -19.92 20.20 12.31
CA ILE A 20 -19.52 19.05 13.13
C ILE A 20 -18.01 18.81 13.02
N GLY A 21 -17.48 18.82 11.79
CA GLY A 21 -16.06 18.69 11.51
C GLY A 21 -15.21 19.79 12.14
N SER A 22 -15.74 21.03 12.13
CA SER A 22 -15.06 22.23 12.64
C SER A 22 -14.81 22.22 14.14
N ILE A 23 -15.55 21.41 14.90
CA ILE A 23 -15.32 21.28 16.34
C ILE A 23 -13.92 20.67 16.54
N SER A 24 -13.05 21.43 17.20
CA SER A 24 -11.66 21.05 17.53
C SER A 24 -11.51 20.85 19.05
N PRO A 25 -11.63 19.60 19.54
CA PRO A 25 -11.40 19.27 20.95
C PRO A 25 -9.99 19.63 21.40
N SER A 26 -8.99 19.43 20.55
CA SER A 26 -7.59 19.78 20.81
C SER A 26 -7.43 21.26 21.20
N PHE A 27 -8.07 22.17 20.45
CA PHE A 27 -8.05 23.60 20.74
C PHE A 27 -8.82 23.93 22.03
N ILE A 28 -10.03 23.38 22.17
CA ILE A 28 -10.90 23.62 23.34
C ILE A 28 -10.19 23.17 24.62
N LEU A 29 -9.64 21.95 24.64
CA LEU A 29 -8.90 21.41 25.79
C LEU A 29 -7.60 22.19 26.05
N GLY A 30 -6.91 22.66 25.02
CA GLY A 30 -5.73 23.51 25.19
C GLY A 30 -6.04 24.82 25.93
N ARG A 31 -7.15 25.46 25.56
CA ARG A 31 -7.64 26.67 26.22
C ARG A 31 -8.13 26.40 27.63
N LEU A 32 -8.95 25.37 27.84
CA LEU A 32 -9.55 25.08 29.15
C LEU A 32 -8.54 24.57 30.19
N LEU A 33 -7.63 23.67 29.80
CA LEU A 33 -6.74 23.02 30.76
C LEU A 33 -5.46 23.80 31.03
N LYS A 34 -4.97 24.58 30.05
CA LYS A 34 -3.67 25.28 30.14
C LYS A 34 -3.70 26.74 29.67
N GLY A 35 -4.86 27.28 29.25
CA GLY A 35 -4.96 28.65 28.77
C GLY A 35 -4.27 28.93 27.43
N ILE A 36 -3.73 27.90 26.75
CA ILE A 36 -2.88 28.06 25.57
C ILE A 36 -3.64 27.80 24.27
N ASP A 37 -3.20 28.42 23.18
CA ASP A 37 -3.53 27.94 21.84
C ASP A 37 -2.59 26.80 21.48
N ILE A 38 -3.13 25.59 21.32
CA ILE A 38 -2.35 24.40 20.99
C ILE A 38 -1.64 24.51 19.64
N ARG A 39 -2.12 25.38 18.74
CA ARG A 39 -1.53 25.62 17.41
C ARG A 39 -0.26 26.46 17.47
N GLU A 40 0.03 27.05 18.62
CA GLU A 40 1.27 27.79 18.87
C GLU A 40 2.33 26.94 19.57
N LYS A 41 1.98 25.71 19.96
CA LYS A 41 2.85 24.78 20.71
C LYS A 41 3.08 23.49 19.91
N GLY A 42 4.16 22.80 20.27
CA GLY A 42 4.52 21.50 19.68
C GLY A 42 4.54 21.51 18.15
N ASP A 43 3.73 20.63 17.55
CA ASP A 43 3.63 20.43 16.09
C ASP A 43 2.81 21.53 15.38
N LYS A 44 2.34 22.55 16.13
CA LYS A 44 1.57 23.70 15.62
C LYS A 44 0.28 23.32 14.86
N ASN A 45 -0.31 22.18 15.22
CA ASN A 45 -1.55 21.65 14.63
C ASN A 45 -2.56 21.33 15.74
N ALA A 46 -3.86 21.49 15.45
CA ALA A 46 -4.94 21.18 16.39
C ALA A 46 -5.42 19.72 16.24
N GLY A 47 -4.54 18.76 16.52
CA GLY A 47 -4.83 17.33 16.40
C GLY A 47 -4.27 16.49 17.55
N THR A 48 -4.71 15.24 17.64
CA THR A 48 -4.41 14.27 18.70
C THR A 48 -2.93 14.19 19.10
N VAL A 49 -2.02 14.12 18.12
CA VAL A 49 -0.58 13.94 18.37
C VAL A 49 0.01 15.14 19.08
N ASN A 50 -0.37 16.34 18.67
CA ASN A 50 0.07 17.56 19.31
C ASN A 50 -0.56 17.69 20.69
N THR A 51 -1.83 17.30 20.84
CA THR A 51 -2.49 17.20 22.15
C THR A 51 -1.72 16.27 23.09
N PHE A 52 -1.26 15.11 22.60
CA PHE A 52 -0.48 14.17 23.40
C PHE A 52 0.82 14.81 23.89
N LYS A 53 1.55 15.47 22.99
CA LYS A 53 2.82 16.15 23.31
C LYS A 53 2.66 17.32 24.28
N VAL A 54 1.57 18.08 24.17
CA VAL A 54 1.40 19.36 24.89
C VAL A 54 0.55 19.22 26.16
N LEU A 55 -0.51 18.41 26.11
CA LEU A 55 -1.51 18.25 27.19
C LEU A 55 -1.47 16.87 27.87
N GLY A 56 -0.80 15.88 27.27
CA GLY A 56 -0.69 14.52 27.82
C GLY A 56 -1.72 13.53 27.26
N PHE A 57 -1.69 12.30 27.79
CA PHE A 57 -2.44 11.17 27.25
C PHE A 57 -3.96 11.33 27.29
N ILE A 58 -4.54 11.71 28.44
CA ILE A 58 -6.00 11.77 28.60
C ILE A 58 -6.64 12.79 27.63
N PRO A 59 -6.17 14.06 27.54
CA PRO A 59 -6.72 15.00 26.57
C PRO A 59 -6.54 14.55 25.11
N ALA A 60 -5.44 13.84 24.81
CA ALA A 60 -5.20 13.29 23.49
C ALA A 60 -6.17 12.16 23.14
N LEU A 61 -6.45 11.26 24.08
CA LEU A 61 -7.42 10.18 23.91
C LEU A 61 -8.83 10.74 23.64
N ILE A 62 -9.27 11.73 24.43
CA ILE A 62 -10.55 12.43 24.21
C ILE A 62 -10.58 13.06 22.81
N THR A 63 -9.51 13.77 22.44
CA THR A 63 -9.38 14.38 21.11
C THR A 63 -9.50 13.33 20.00
N ALA A 64 -8.82 12.19 20.14
CA ALA A 64 -8.83 11.10 19.17
C ALA A 64 -10.23 10.50 19.00
N ILE A 65 -10.90 10.17 20.10
CA ILE A 65 -12.25 9.60 20.08
C ILE A 65 -13.20 10.56 19.40
N PHE A 66 -13.15 11.84 19.73
CA PHE A 66 -14.05 12.84 19.16
C PHE A 66 -13.76 13.12 17.69
N ASP A 67 -12.49 13.28 17.31
CA ASP A 67 -12.10 13.51 15.92
C ASP A 67 -12.42 12.32 15.01
N LEU A 68 -12.42 11.08 15.53
CA LEU A 68 -12.89 9.89 14.83
C LEU A 68 -14.43 9.86 14.77
N SER A 69 -15.09 10.08 15.91
CA SER A 69 -16.55 9.99 16.04
C SER A 69 -17.27 10.98 15.15
N LYS A 70 -16.73 12.19 14.93
CA LYS A 70 -17.39 13.17 14.07
C LYS A 70 -17.47 12.75 12.60
N GLY A 71 -16.50 11.95 12.12
CA GLY A 71 -16.56 11.35 10.78
C GLY A 71 -17.69 10.32 10.68
N VAL A 72 -17.80 9.44 11.69
CA VAL A 72 -18.89 8.45 11.82
C VAL A 72 -20.25 9.15 11.91
N LEU A 73 -20.36 10.15 12.79
CA LEU A 73 -21.60 10.88 13.08
C LEU A 73 -22.14 11.60 11.84
N THR A 74 -21.25 12.19 11.02
CA THR A 74 -21.66 12.91 9.81
C THR A 74 -22.38 11.98 8.83
N ILE A 75 -21.88 10.76 8.61
CA ILE A 75 -22.50 9.81 7.69
C ILE A 75 -23.76 9.20 8.31
N PHE A 76 -23.72 8.89 9.60
CA PHE A 76 -24.91 8.40 10.32
C PHE A 76 -26.08 9.39 10.20
N ILE A 77 -25.82 10.69 10.39
CA ILE A 77 -26.82 11.75 10.22
C ILE A 77 -27.31 11.79 8.78
N SER A 78 -26.40 11.75 7.79
CA SER A 78 -26.74 11.70 6.36
C SER A 78 -27.78 10.61 6.05
N HIS A 79 -27.56 9.38 6.55
CA HIS A 79 -28.46 8.26 6.29
C HIS A 79 -29.81 8.43 7.00
N LYS A 80 -29.83 9.02 8.20
CA LYS A 80 -31.09 9.26 8.95
C LYS A 80 -32.02 10.26 8.28
N ILE A 81 -31.48 11.22 7.53
CA ILE A 81 -32.27 12.24 6.80
C ILE A 81 -32.56 11.85 5.34
N GLY A 82 -32.23 10.60 4.97
CA GLY A 82 -32.50 10.04 3.66
C GLY A 82 -31.50 10.43 2.57
N ILE A 83 -30.30 10.90 2.94
CA ILE A 83 -29.21 11.12 2.00
C ILE A 83 -28.30 9.89 2.02
N PHE A 84 -28.31 9.18 0.90
CA PHE A 84 -27.54 7.97 0.70
C PHE A 84 -26.50 8.17 -0.39
N TYR A 85 -25.72 7.11 -0.62
CA TYR A 85 -24.79 6.99 -1.73
C TYR A 85 -25.39 7.49 -3.06
N PRO A 86 -24.66 8.30 -3.87
CA PRO A 86 -23.28 8.79 -3.66
C PRO A 86 -23.15 10.09 -2.86
N LEU A 87 -24.26 10.71 -2.44
CA LEU A 87 -24.26 12.05 -1.84
C LEU A 87 -23.70 12.05 -0.41
N ASP A 88 -23.84 10.94 0.32
CA ASP A 88 -23.25 10.75 1.65
C ASP A 88 -21.71 10.88 1.68
N MET A 89 -21.03 10.58 0.58
CA MET A 89 -19.58 10.81 0.42
C MET A 89 -19.23 12.28 0.43
N ILE A 90 -19.98 13.13 -0.29
CA ILE A 90 -19.77 14.60 -0.31
C ILE A 90 -19.89 15.17 1.11
N LEU A 91 -20.81 14.60 1.88
CA LEU A 91 -21.05 14.97 3.27
C LEU A 91 -19.91 14.52 4.18
N ALA A 92 -19.42 13.31 4.00
CA ALA A 92 -18.24 12.82 4.68
C ALA A 92 -17.03 13.74 4.45
N TYR A 93 -16.79 14.17 3.20
CA TYR A 93 -15.76 15.15 2.85
C TYR A 93 -15.93 16.49 3.57
N SER A 94 -17.15 17.00 3.69
CA SER A 94 -17.41 18.27 4.38
C SER A 94 -16.94 18.26 5.83
N SER A 95 -17.08 17.13 6.54
CA SER A 95 -16.59 16.98 7.91
C SER A 95 -15.07 16.98 8.01
N VAL A 96 -14.38 16.35 7.04
CA VAL A 96 -12.92 16.38 6.96
C VAL A 96 -12.44 17.81 6.68
N LEU A 97 -13.09 18.51 5.76
CA LEU A 97 -12.81 19.92 5.46
C LEU A 97 -13.03 20.82 6.68
N GLY A 98 -14.11 20.61 7.43
CA GLY A 98 -14.36 21.33 8.69
C GLY A 98 -13.22 21.14 9.69
N HIS A 99 -12.72 19.91 9.86
CA HIS A 99 -11.61 19.66 10.79
C HIS A 99 -10.28 20.29 10.33
N ILE A 100 -10.01 20.34 9.02
CA ILE A 100 -8.79 20.94 8.48
C ILE A 100 -8.88 22.47 8.51
N TYR A 101 -10.05 23.02 8.16
CA TYR A 101 -10.30 24.45 7.98
C TYR A 101 -11.44 24.97 8.89
N PRO A 102 -11.37 24.83 10.22
CA PRO A 102 -12.42 25.31 11.12
C PRO A 102 -12.55 26.84 11.06
N PHE A 103 -13.77 27.33 10.79
CA PHE A 103 -14.04 28.74 10.53
C PHE A 103 -13.62 29.66 11.69
N TYR A 104 -13.98 29.29 12.93
CA TYR A 104 -13.70 30.08 14.14
C TYR A 104 -12.20 30.05 14.55
N LEU A 105 -11.42 29.20 13.90
CA LEU A 105 -9.98 29.07 14.08
C LEU A 105 -9.20 29.70 12.92
N LYS A 106 -9.81 30.65 12.19
CA LYS A 106 -9.19 31.30 11.02
C LYS A 106 -8.73 30.27 9.98
N PHE A 107 -9.51 29.20 9.80
CA PHE A 107 -9.25 28.11 8.85
C PHE A 107 -7.90 27.39 9.10
N LYS A 108 -7.46 27.32 10.36
CA LYS A 108 -6.24 26.60 10.76
C LYS A 108 -6.58 25.56 11.85
N GLY A 109 -6.87 24.34 11.41
CA GLY A 109 -7.29 23.23 12.25
C GLY A 109 -6.27 22.09 12.36
N GLY A 110 -6.79 20.87 12.30
CA GLY A 110 -5.98 19.65 12.32
C GLY A 110 -5.65 19.14 10.92
N GLN A 111 -5.18 17.90 10.83
CA GLN A 111 -4.69 17.31 9.58
C GLN A 111 -5.71 16.41 8.86
N GLY A 112 -6.85 16.11 9.48
CA GLY A 112 -7.94 15.38 8.84
C GLY A 112 -7.84 13.86 8.90
N GLN A 113 -6.73 13.29 9.39
CA GLN A 113 -6.52 11.83 9.39
C GLN A 113 -7.54 11.08 10.25
N ALA A 114 -7.70 11.43 11.53
CA ALA A 114 -8.62 10.72 12.43
C ALA A 114 -10.07 10.80 11.96
N THR A 115 -10.50 11.97 11.50
CA THR A 115 -11.83 12.17 10.89
C THR A 115 -12.00 11.35 9.63
N SER A 116 -10.94 11.28 8.82
CA SER A 116 -11.01 10.50 7.59
C SER A 116 -11.10 8.99 7.85
N VAL A 117 -10.37 8.52 8.87
CA VAL A 117 -10.45 7.13 9.37
C VAL A 117 -11.83 6.84 9.92
N GLY A 118 -12.47 7.75 10.66
CA GLY A 118 -13.84 7.57 11.16
C GLY A 118 -14.87 7.40 10.04
N VAL A 119 -14.76 8.20 8.98
CA VAL A 119 -15.58 8.05 7.76
C VAL A 119 -15.36 6.68 7.11
N LEU A 120 -14.10 6.29 6.90
CA LEU A 120 -13.76 5.00 6.31
C LEU A 120 -14.26 3.84 7.16
N PHE A 121 -14.11 3.94 8.49
CA PHE A 121 -14.58 2.94 9.44
C PHE A 121 -16.07 2.70 9.32
N TYR A 122 -16.88 3.77 9.25
CA TYR A 122 -18.32 3.63 9.04
C TYR A 122 -18.64 2.91 7.73
N PHE A 123 -18.02 3.31 6.62
CA PHE A 123 -18.25 2.64 5.33
C PHE A 123 -17.87 1.17 5.36
N LEU A 124 -16.69 0.83 5.88
CA LEU A 124 -16.25 -0.55 5.98
C LEU A 124 -17.19 -1.38 6.86
N VAL A 125 -17.58 -0.89 8.05
CA VAL A 125 -18.52 -1.59 8.94
C VAL A 125 -19.87 -1.83 8.24
N MET A 126 -20.42 -0.84 7.55
CA MET A 126 -21.71 -0.98 6.87
C MET A 126 -21.64 -1.98 5.71
N GLU A 127 -20.54 -2.02 4.96
CA GLU A 127 -20.35 -3.00 3.89
C GLU A 127 -20.13 -4.42 4.44
N ILE A 128 -19.45 -4.56 5.59
CA ILE A 128 -19.31 -5.83 6.31
C ILE A 128 -20.69 -6.34 6.76
N LEU A 129 -21.49 -5.48 7.40
CA LEU A 129 -22.84 -5.84 7.86
C LEU A 129 -23.77 -6.24 6.70
N ARG A 130 -23.56 -5.66 5.52
CA ARG A 130 -24.30 -5.99 4.29
C ARG A 130 -23.74 -7.21 3.55
N ASN A 131 -22.74 -7.91 4.11
CA ASN A 131 -22.03 -9.01 3.46
C ASN A 131 -21.57 -8.65 2.02
N SER A 132 -21.16 -7.40 1.83
CA SER A 132 -20.81 -6.86 0.51
C SER A 132 -19.33 -7.07 0.16
N PHE A 133 -18.49 -7.41 1.15
CA PHE A 133 -17.09 -7.79 0.97
C PHE A 133 -16.86 -9.28 1.21
N ASP A 134 -15.83 -9.82 0.55
CA ASP A 134 -15.33 -11.18 0.80
C ASP A 134 -14.60 -11.25 2.15
N ILE A 135 -15.04 -12.19 3.00
CA ILE A 135 -14.47 -12.45 4.33
C ILE A 135 -12.97 -12.80 4.24
N ASN A 136 -12.58 -13.56 3.21
CA ASN A 136 -11.17 -13.95 3.02
C ASN A 136 -10.32 -12.71 2.71
N GLY A 137 -10.84 -11.83 1.86
CA GLY A 137 -10.17 -10.57 1.52
C GLY A 137 -9.97 -9.68 2.72
N MET A 138 -10.99 -9.54 3.57
CA MET A 138 -10.87 -8.78 4.81
C MET A 138 -9.84 -9.36 5.77
N LEU A 139 -9.80 -10.69 5.91
CA LEU A 139 -8.85 -11.38 6.77
C LEU A 139 -7.42 -11.15 6.28
N ILE A 140 -7.20 -11.29 4.97
CA ILE A 140 -5.92 -11.02 4.31
C ILE A 140 -5.50 -9.57 4.46
N LEU A 141 -6.43 -8.61 4.32
CA LEU A 141 -6.13 -7.20 4.49
C LEU A 141 -5.79 -6.85 5.95
N SER A 142 -6.44 -7.53 6.90
CA SER A 142 -6.15 -7.40 8.33
C SER A 142 -4.75 -7.93 8.64
N VAL A 143 -4.42 -9.14 8.14
CA VAL A 143 -3.07 -9.72 8.27
C VAL A 143 -2.03 -8.80 7.61
N PHE A 144 -2.28 -8.32 6.40
CA PHE A 144 -1.40 -7.36 5.71
C PHE A 144 -1.14 -6.12 6.58
N THR A 145 -2.20 -5.51 7.11
CA THR A 145 -2.10 -4.30 7.94
C THR A 145 -1.29 -4.57 9.21
N ILE A 146 -1.51 -5.71 9.89
CA ILE A 146 -0.77 -6.10 11.09
C ILE A 146 0.72 -6.31 10.79
N LEU A 147 1.05 -7.04 9.72
CA LEU A 147 2.42 -7.33 9.34
C LEU A 147 3.19 -6.07 8.94
N ILE A 148 2.58 -5.17 8.16
CA ILE A 148 3.20 -3.90 7.79
C ILE A 148 3.31 -2.95 8.99
N PHE A 149 2.31 -2.93 9.88
CA PHE A 149 2.38 -2.14 11.12
C PHE A 149 3.56 -2.58 12.00
N TYR A 150 3.73 -3.90 12.21
CA TYR A 150 4.87 -4.42 12.95
C TYR A 150 6.21 -4.05 12.28
N SER A 151 6.25 -4.08 10.94
CA SER A 151 7.44 -3.78 10.16
C SER A 151 7.86 -2.30 10.27
N ILE A 152 6.90 -1.37 10.19
CA ILE A 152 7.20 0.07 10.11
C ILE A 152 7.19 0.73 11.51
N LYS A 153 6.16 0.47 12.32
CA LYS A 153 5.87 1.14 13.62
C LYS A 153 5.68 2.67 13.55
N ASP A 154 5.24 3.16 12.39
CA ASP A 154 4.82 4.54 12.14
C ASP A 154 3.49 4.50 11.38
N TYR A 155 2.43 5.07 11.97
CA TYR A 155 1.07 4.96 11.43
C TYR A 155 0.84 5.84 10.20
N GLU A 156 1.56 6.95 10.05
CA GLU A 156 1.45 7.77 8.84
C GLU A 156 2.12 7.09 7.67
N ILE A 157 3.30 6.50 7.88
CA ILE A 157 3.99 5.75 6.83
C ILE A 157 3.23 4.45 6.50
N LEU A 158 2.62 3.79 7.50
CA LEU A 158 1.73 2.65 7.29
C LEU A 158 0.65 2.97 6.23
N GLY A 159 0.06 4.17 6.30
CA GLY A 159 -0.95 4.64 5.34
C GLY A 159 -0.46 4.64 3.88
N ILE A 160 0.83 4.88 3.62
CA ILE A 160 1.40 4.84 2.26
C ILE A 160 1.28 3.45 1.63
N PHE A 161 1.37 2.40 2.45
CA PHE A 161 1.35 1.02 1.98
C PHE A 161 -0.04 0.38 2.06
N VAL A 162 -0.78 0.64 3.13
CA VAL A 162 -2.11 0.05 3.36
C VAL A 162 -3.17 0.65 2.45
N ILE A 163 -3.17 1.97 2.24
CA ILE A 163 -4.23 2.63 1.46
C ILE A 163 -4.25 2.16 0.00
N PRO A 164 -3.13 2.07 -0.75
CA PRO A 164 -3.14 1.54 -2.11
C PRO A 164 -3.64 0.10 -2.21
N VAL A 165 -3.26 -0.77 -1.27
CA VAL A 165 -3.73 -2.17 -1.26
C VAL A 165 -5.23 -2.21 -0.95
N LEU A 166 -5.72 -1.39 -0.02
CA LEU A 166 -7.14 -1.27 0.27
C LEU A 166 -7.95 -0.75 -0.94
N ILE A 167 -7.41 0.22 -1.70
CA ILE A 167 -8.03 0.70 -2.96
C ILE A 167 -8.19 -0.44 -3.95
N LEU A 168 -7.13 -1.23 -4.17
CA LEU A 168 -7.16 -2.39 -5.07
C LEU A 168 -8.24 -3.37 -4.60
N PHE A 169 -8.26 -3.72 -3.32
CA PHE A 169 -9.26 -4.64 -2.79
C PHE A 169 -10.69 -4.11 -3.00
N ILE A 170 -10.96 -2.87 -2.63
CA ILE A 170 -12.31 -2.32 -2.78
C ILE A 170 -12.73 -2.29 -4.26
N THR A 171 -11.82 -1.94 -5.16
CA THR A 171 -12.12 -1.83 -6.59
C THR A 171 -12.41 -3.19 -7.23
N PHE A 172 -11.71 -4.25 -6.83
CA PHE A 172 -11.89 -5.60 -7.38
C PHE A 172 -12.99 -6.40 -6.67
N PHE A 173 -13.29 -6.10 -5.40
CA PHE A 173 -14.17 -6.94 -4.57
C PHE A 173 -15.48 -6.27 -4.14
N SER A 174 -15.70 -4.99 -4.43
CA SER A 174 -16.99 -4.37 -4.16
C SER A 174 -18.07 -4.97 -5.06
N LYS A 175 -19.15 -5.51 -4.48
CA LYS A 175 -20.33 -5.94 -5.25
C LYS A 175 -21.01 -4.79 -5.99
N ASP A 176 -20.92 -3.57 -5.43
CA ASP A 176 -21.43 -2.34 -6.03
C ASP A 176 -20.26 -1.52 -6.57
N ILE A 177 -20.07 -1.57 -7.90
CA ILE A 177 -18.94 -0.94 -8.59
C ILE A 177 -18.90 0.58 -8.39
N LEU A 178 -20.06 1.24 -8.37
CA LEU A 178 -20.13 2.69 -8.20
C LEU A 178 -19.67 3.05 -6.77
N LYS A 179 -20.16 2.33 -5.76
CA LYS A 179 -19.69 2.50 -4.37
C LYS A 179 -18.21 2.22 -4.23
N GLY A 180 -17.71 1.15 -4.84
CA GLY A 180 -16.29 0.81 -4.86
C GLY A 180 -15.44 1.96 -5.40
N ILE A 181 -15.82 2.50 -6.57
CA ILE A 181 -15.15 3.66 -7.17
C ILE A 181 -15.15 4.88 -6.23
N ALA A 182 -16.28 5.19 -5.60
CA ALA A 182 -16.37 6.33 -4.70
C ALA A 182 -15.51 6.17 -3.43
N ILE A 183 -15.50 4.98 -2.81
CA ILE A 183 -14.64 4.69 -1.67
C ILE A 183 -13.16 4.74 -2.10
N SER A 184 -12.83 4.25 -3.30
CA SER A 184 -11.48 4.36 -3.87
C SER A 184 -11.03 5.83 -4.04
N PHE A 185 -11.90 6.71 -4.56
CA PHE A 185 -11.62 8.15 -4.62
C PHE A 185 -11.41 8.76 -3.23
N TYR A 186 -12.22 8.35 -2.26
CA TYR A 186 -12.08 8.76 -0.88
C TYR A 186 -10.74 8.33 -0.27
N LEU A 187 -10.32 7.10 -0.53
CA LEU A 187 -9.03 6.59 -0.11
C LEU A 187 -7.85 7.28 -0.81
N LEU A 188 -8.00 7.65 -2.09
CA LEU A 188 -7.00 8.48 -2.79
C LEU A 188 -6.83 9.85 -2.11
N HIS A 189 -7.93 10.47 -1.68
CA HIS A 189 -7.85 11.69 -0.88
C HIS A 189 -7.20 11.46 0.49
N MET A 190 -7.48 10.34 1.16
CA MET A 190 -6.77 9.98 2.40
C MET A 190 -5.26 9.80 2.16
N LEU A 191 -4.88 9.12 1.08
CA LEU A 191 -3.48 8.96 0.69
C LEU A 191 -2.82 10.31 0.42
N TRP A 192 -3.53 11.23 -0.23
CA TRP A 192 -3.09 12.61 -0.43
C TRP A 192 -2.84 13.34 0.90
N ILE A 193 -3.76 13.24 1.86
CA ILE A 193 -3.59 13.79 3.22
C ILE A 193 -2.32 13.22 3.88
N VAL A 194 -2.12 11.89 3.81
CA VAL A 194 -0.94 11.22 4.36
C VAL A 194 0.35 11.77 3.72
N ILE A 195 0.41 11.86 2.40
CA ILE A 195 1.56 12.40 1.67
C ILE A 195 1.84 13.86 2.07
N MET A 196 0.80 14.69 2.16
CA MET A 196 0.96 16.08 2.60
C MET A 196 1.49 16.18 4.03
N ASN A 197 1.03 15.33 4.93
CA ASN A 197 1.49 15.33 6.33
C ASN A 197 2.95 14.89 6.45
N LEU A 198 3.36 13.88 5.68
CA LEU A 198 4.77 13.47 5.61
C LEU A 198 5.65 14.60 5.04
N LYS A 199 5.18 15.30 4.01
CA LYS A 199 5.88 16.47 3.45
C LYS A 199 6.02 17.60 4.48
N ARG A 200 4.96 17.87 5.27
CA ARG A 200 4.98 18.87 6.35
C ARG A 200 5.93 18.50 7.48
N LYS A 201 6.02 17.22 7.84
CA LYS A 201 7.00 16.70 8.80
C LYS A 201 8.43 16.69 8.25
N GLY A 202 8.62 16.97 6.96
CA GLY A 202 9.93 16.89 6.31
C GLY A 202 10.47 15.46 6.21
N TYR A 203 9.59 14.45 6.22
CA TYR A 203 10.00 13.05 6.14
C TYR A 203 10.80 12.79 4.87
N ARG A 204 11.95 12.13 5.02
CA ARG A 204 12.83 11.70 3.93
C ARG A 204 13.37 10.32 4.28
N LEU A 205 13.46 9.46 3.27
CA LEU A 205 14.17 8.18 3.40
C LEU A 205 15.60 8.42 3.89
N LYS A 206 16.10 7.50 4.72
CA LYS A 206 17.50 7.49 5.16
C LYS A 206 18.43 7.54 3.95
N GLU A 207 19.56 8.25 4.10
CA GLU A 207 20.52 8.40 3.02
C GLU A 207 21.07 7.04 2.55
N SER A 208 21.33 6.13 3.51
CA SER A 208 21.73 4.75 3.25
C SER A 208 20.69 3.98 2.42
N THR A 209 19.40 4.11 2.74
CA THR A 209 18.29 3.53 1.96
C THR A 209 18.29 4.09 0.55
N ARG A 210 18.34 5.43 0.40
CA ARG A 210 18.28 6.10 -0.89
C ARG A 210 19.40 5.70 -1.83
N LYS A 211 20.63 5.56 -1.32
CA LYS A 211 21.81 5.13 -2.09
C LYS A 211 21.78 3.63 -2.44
N SER A 212 21.19 2.80 -1.59
CA SER A 212 21.13 1.34 -1.78
C SER A 212 20.02 0.87 -2.74
N ILE A 213 19.03 1.73 -2.99
CA ILE A 213 17.94 1.45 -3.94
C ILE A 213 18.32 1.91 -5.34
N VAL A 214 18.25 0.97 -6.28
CA VAL A 214 18.39 1.24 -7.72
C VAL A 214 16.99 1.57 -8.25
N TRP A 215 16.67 2.87 -8.31
CA TRP A 215 15.30 3.37 -8.52
C TRP A 215 14.69 2.97 -9.86
N GLY A 216 15.46 2.93 -10.96
CA GLY A 216 14.95 2.48 -12.25
C GLY A 216 14.46 1.04 -12.20
N ARG A 217 15.22 0.18 -11.53
CA ARG A 217 14.80 -1.21 -11.30
C ARG A 217 13.58 -1.29 -10.40
N PHE A 218 13.54 -0.50 -9.32
CA PHE A 218 12.40 -0.47 -8.40
C PHE A 218 11.09 -0.16 -9.15
N PHE A 219 11.07 0.88 -9.98
CA PHE A 219 9.91 1.23 -10.79
C PHE A 219 9.67 0.29 -11.97
N ALA A 220 10.71 -0.40 -12.47
CA ALA A 220 10.56 -1.34 -13.57
C ALA A 220 9.96 -2.69 -13.13
N ARG A 221 10.12 -3.10 -11.87
CA ARG A 221 9.68 -4.42 -11.38
C ARG A 221 8.19 -4.72 -11.61
N PRO A 222 7.24 -3.81 -11.33
CA PRO A 222 5.82 -4.04 -11.58
C PRO A 222 5.48 -4.36 -13.04
N PHE A 223 6.29 -3.95 -14.02
CA PHE A 223 6.06 -4.33 -15.42
C PHE A 223 6.23 -5.84 -15.68
N GLY A 224 6.82 -6.61 -14.75
CA GLY A 224 6.81 -8.07 -14.82
C GLY A 224 5.40 -8.68 -14.88
N ILE A 225 4.38 -7.96 -14.39
CA ILE A 225 2.96 -8.36 -14.49
C ILE A 225 2.51 -8.46 -15.94
N LEU A 226 3.16 -7.74 -16.87
CA LEU A 226 2.85 -7.84 -18.30
C LEU A 226 3.05 -9.27 -18.82
N TYR A 227 4.00 -10.05 -18.31
CA TYR A 227 4.12 -11.46 -18.70
C TYR A 227 2.89 -12.26 -18.33
N ILE A 228 2.32 -12.00 -17.15
CA ILE A 228 1.11 -12.65 -16.68
C ILE A 228 -0.07 -12.24 -17.56
N ILE A 229 -0.27 -10.93 -17.75
CA ILE A 229 -1.36 -10.40 -18.60
C ILE A 229 -1.28 -10.98 -20.01
N ILE A 230 -0.09 -10.94 -20.64
CA ILE A 230 0.11 -11.47 -22.00
C ILE A 230 -0.20 -12.96 -22.04
N TYR A 231 0.18 -13.74 -21.02
CA TYR A 231 -0.14 -15.17 -20.99
C TYR A 231 -1.65 -15.44 -20.85
N PHE A 232 -2.40 -14.59 -20.14
CA PHE A 232 -3.86 -14.71 -20.10
C PHE A 232 -4.53 -14.32 -21.41
N LEU A 233 -3.91 -13.42 -22.19
CA LEU A 233 -4.43 -12.98 -23.49
C LEU A 233 -3.98 -13.86 -24.66
N THR A 234 -3.01 -14.76 -24.46
CA THR A 234 -2.37 -15.52 -25.55
C THR A 234 -2.13 -16.99 -25.17
N SER A 235 -1.49 -17.75 -26.05
CA SER A 235 -1.18 -19.17 -25.81
C SER A 235 0.15 -19.38 -25.09
N LYS A 236 0.33 -20.56 -24.47
CA LYS A 236 1.59 -20.98 -23.84
C LYS A 236 2.79 -20.85 -24.79
N LYS A 237 2.61 -21.16 -26.07
CA LYS A 237 3.68 -21.02 -27.08
C LYS A 237 4.11 -19.56 -27.24
N VAL A 238 3.14 -18.64 -27.33
CA VAL A 238 3.41 -17.20 -27.52
C VAL A 238 4.17 -16.61 -26.33
N ILE A 239 3.74 -16.88 -25.09
CA ILE A 239 4.45 -16.35 -23.91
C ILE A 239 5.87 -16.93 -23.80
N ILE A 240 6.07 -18.20 -24.14
CA ILE A 240 7.41 -18.83 -24.15
C ILE A 240 8.31 -18.13 -25.18
N TYR A 241 7.83 -17.84 -26.39
CA TYR A 241 8.61 -17.10 -27.38
C TYR A 241 8.94 -15.67 -26.90
N ILE A 242 7.96 -14.93 -26.38
CA ILE A 242 8.16 -13.56 -25.91
C ILE A 242 9.17 -13.54 -24.76
N THR A 243 8.96 -14.36 -23.73
CA THR A 243 9.86 -14.39 -22.56
C THR A 243 11.22 -14.96 -22.90
N GLY A 244 11.31 -15.89 -23.85
CA GLY A 244 12.57 -16.41 -24.39
C GLY A 244 13.37 -15.32 -25.10
N ILE A 245 12.73 -14.55 -26.00
CA ILE A 245 13.37 -13.41 -26.68
C ILE A 245 13.88 -12.39 -25.64
N VAL A 246 13.04 -12.01 -24.68
CA VAL A 246 13.43 -11.04 -23.65
C VAL A 246 14.60 -11.59 -22.81
N ALA A 247 14.52 -12.84 -22.36
CA ALA A 247 15.59 -13.48 -21.60
C ALA A 247 16.90 -13.54 -22.40
N SER A 248 16.85 -13.87 -23.70
CA SER A 248 18.01 -13.87 -24.59
C SER A 248 18.61 -12.47 -24.75
N LEU A 249 17.79 -11.43 -24.88
CA LEU A 249 18.28 -10.04 -24.97
C LEU A 249 19.01 -9.61 -23.69
N PHE A 250 18.45 -9.90 -22.51
CA PHE A 250 19.09 -9.60 -21.22
C PHE A 250 20.38 -10.41 -21.01
N PHE A 251 20.36 -11.68 -21.41
CA PHE A 251 21.54 -12.55 -21.36
C PHE A 251 22.66 -12.04 -22.27
N LEU A 252 22.36 -11.71 -23.52
CA LEU A 252 23.32 -11.13 -24.47
C LEU A 252 23.86 -9.79 -23.97
N PHE A 253 23.00 -8.95 -23.41
CA PHE A 253 23.41 -7.69 -22.79
C PHE A 253 24.45 -7.93 -21.68
N ASP A 254 24.20 -8.88 -20.77
CA ASP A 254 25.16 -9.19 -19.70
C ASP A 254 26.43 -9.85 -20.23
N LEU A 255 26.36 -10.68 -21.28
CA LEU A 255 27.56 -11.23 -21.93
C LEU A 255 28.43 -10.11 -22.52
N ILE A 256 27.84 -9.16 -23.24
CA ILE A 256 28.55 -8.01 -23.80
C ILE A 256 29.18 -7.21 -22.66
N ARG A 257 28.40 -6.92 -21.62
CA ARG A 257 28.86 -6.16 -20.45
C ARG A 257 30.03 -6.85 -19.75
N LEU A 258 29.98 -8.17 -19.56
CA LEU A 258 31.01 -8.93 -18.85
C LEU A 258 32.22 -9.30 -19.75
N SER A 259 32.09 -9.19 -21.07
CA SER A 259 33.15 -9.58 -22.02
C SER A 259 34.41 -8.73 -21.97
N LYS A 260 34.26 -7.41 -21.76
CA LYS A 260 35.38 -6.45 -21.75
C LYS A 260 35.22 -5.45 -20.61
N SER A 261 36.26 -5.30 -19.79
CA SER A 261 36.27 -4.39 -18.64
C SER A 261 35.94 -2.93 -19.02
N GLY A 262 36.49 -2.44 -20.14
CA GLY A 262 36.19 -1.08 -20.63
C GLY A 262 34.71 -0.86 -20.96
N ILE A 263 34.07 -1.85 -21.60
CA ILE A 263 32.63 -1.81 -21.91
C ILE A 263 31.81 -1.86 -20.60
N ASN A 264 32.19 -2.76 -19.68
CA ASN A 264 31.53 -2.88 -18.38
C ASN A 264 31.51 -1.55 -17.62
N VAL A 265 32.65 -0.86 -17.51
CA VAL A 265 32.75 0.41 -16.79
C VAL A 265 31.82 1.47 -17.41
N VAL A 266 31.79 1.58 -18.74
CA VAL A 266 30.92 2.52 -19.44
C VAL A 266 29.44 2.19 -19.20
N ILE A 267 29.06 0.92 -19.32
CA ILE A 267 27.68 0.46 -19.11
C ILE A 267 27.25 0.66 -17.65
N MET A 268 28.07 0.27 -16.69
CA MET A 268 27.79 0.43 -15.25
C MET A 268 27.59 1.89 -14.87
N LYS A 269 28.41 2.80 -15.43
CA LYS A 269 28.27 4.25 -15.21
C LYS A 269 27.00 4.81 -15.85
N THR A 270 26.71 4.40 -17.09
CA THR A 270 25.56 4.89 -17.88
C THR A 270 24.23 4.38 -17.31
N LEU A 271 24.18 3.10 -16.93
CA LEU A 271 23.00 2.41 -16.42
C LEU A 271 23.02 2.25 -14.90
N LYS A 272 23.68 3.14 -14.16
CA LYS A 272 23.66 3.16 -12.68
C LYS A 272 22.24 3.26 -12.09
N PHE A 273 21.28 3.75 -12.88
CA PHE A 273 19.86 3.81 -12.52
C PHE A 273 19.17 2.43 -12.56
N PHE A 274 19.77 1.45 -13.25
CA PHE A 274 19.24 0.09 -13.45
C PHE A 274 20.15 -1.04 -12.96
N LEU A 275 21.46 -0.84 -12.83
CA LEU A 275 22.46 -1.85 -12.39
C LEU A 275 22.95 -1.58 -10.97
N LYS A 276 23.22 -2.64 -10.19
CA LYS A 276 23.80 -2.53 -8.84
C LYS A 276 25.32 -2.67 -8.94
N GLU A 277 26.08 -1.93 -8.13
CA GLU A 277 27.55 -2.05 -8.07
C GLU A 277 28.02 -3.49 -7.83
N LYS A 278 27.33 -4.23 -6.95
CA LYS A 278 27.64 -5.66 -6.70
C LYS A 278 27.44 -6.59 -7.90
N GLU A 279 26.79 -6.13 -8.98
CA GLU A 279 26.57 -6.89 -10.22
C GLU A 279 27.66 -6.59 -11.26
N GLU A 280 28.70 -5.84 -10.91
CA GLU A 280 29.80 -5.51 -11.83
C GLU A 280 30.47 -6.76 -12.43
N LYS A 281 30.59 -7.83 -11.63
CA LYS A 281 31.29 -9.07 -12.03
C LYS A 281 30.37 -10.29 -12.22
N THR A 282 29.07 -10.12 -12.05
CA THR A 282 28.09 -11.22 -12.10
C THR A 282 26.95 -10.86 -13.02
N PHE A 283 26.16 -11.84 -13.46
CA PHE A 283 24.92 -11.56 -14.18
C PHE A 283 23.99 -10.68 -13.33
N SER A 284 23.28 -9.77 -13.99
CA SER A 284 22.34 -8.88 -13.31
C SER A 284 21.15 -9.68 -12.78
N SER A 285 20.57 -9.23 -11.67
CA SER A 285 19.34 -9.88 -11.17
C SER A 285 18.13 -9.75 -12.12
N MET A 286 18.15 -8.80 -13.06
CA MET A 286 17.12 -8.72 -14.12
C MET A 286 17.26 -9.87 -15.12
N THR A 287 18.50 -10.24 -15.45
CA THR A 287 18.78 -11.41 -16.29
C THR A 287 18.36 -12.69 -15.59
N HIS A 288 18.71 -12.86 -14.31
CA HIS A 288 18.22 -13.98 -13.51
C HIS A 288 16.68 -14.05 -13.48
N PHE A 289 16.01 -12.93 -13.23
CA PHE A 289 14.54 -12.86 -13.19
C PHE A 289 13.89 -13.23 -14.54
N THR A 290 14.39 -12.69 -15.65
CA THR A 290 13.81 -12.95 -17.00
C THR A 290 14.05 -14.38 -17.46
N ILE A 291 15.27 -14.91 -17.28
CA ILE A 291 15.59 -16.32 -17.56
C ILE A 291 14.73 -17.25 -16.69
N THR A 292 14.61 -16.96 -15.39
CA THR A 292 13.83 -17.80 -14.48
C THR A 292 12.34 -17.76 -14.81
N SER A 293 11.82 -16.59 -15.21
CA SER A 293 10.43 -16.46 -15.66
C SER A 293 10.17 -17.30 -16.92
N PHE A 294 11.08 -17.25 -17.90
CA PHE A 294 11.02 -18.09 -19.10
C PHE A 294 11.03 -19.59 -18.76
N ILE A 295 11.98 -20.04 -17.91
CA ILE A 295 12.06 -21.42 -17.43
C ILE A 295 10.76 -21.82 -16.71
N SER A 296 10.23 -20.94 -15.86
CA SER A 296 9.00 -21.20 -15.12
C SER A 296 7.80 -21.44 -16.06
N PHE A 297 7.66 -20.64 -17.11
CA PHE A 297 6.58 -20.83 -18.10
C PHE A 297 6.73 -22.10 -18.94
N ILE A 298 7.95 -22.59 -19.16
CA ILE A 298 8.17 -23.89 -19.82
C ILE A 298 7.70 -25.02 -18.91
N ILE A 299 8.26 -25.07 -17.70
CA ILE A 299 8.19 -26.23 -16.80
C ILE A 299 6.83 -26.34 -16.12
N PHE A 300 6.29 -25.23 -15.60
CA PHE A 300 5.13 -25.27 -14.73
C PHE A 300 3.81 -25.01 -15.46
N PRO A 301 2.67 -25.45 -14.89
CA PRO A 301 1.35 -25.03 -15.34
C PRO A 301 1.18 -23.52 -15.27
N ARG A 302 0.36 -22.96 -16.18
CA ARG A 302 0.13 -21.50 -16.29
C ARG A 302 -0.08 -20.83 -14.94
N ASN A 303 -0.98 -21.39 -14.13
CA ASN A 303 -1.40 -20.71 -12.92
C ASN A 303 -0.29 -20.69 -11.85
N VAL A 304 0.48 -21.77 -11.75
CA VAL A 304 1.61 -21.91 -10.82
C VAL A 304 2.78 -21.00 -11.24
N ALA A 305 3.12 -20.97 -12.53
CA ALA A 305 4.18 -20.11 -13.05
C ALA A 305 3.86 -18.62 -12.84
N CYS A 306 2.63 -18.21 -13.12
CA CYS A 306 2.22 -16.82 -12.90
C CYS A 306 2.23 -16.46 -11.41
N ALA A 307 1.73 -17.35 -10.54
CA ALA A 307 1.73 -17.14 -9.10
C ALA A 307 3.14 -16.98 -8.53
N SER A 308 4.11 -17.82 -8.95
CA SER A 308 5.48 -17.75 -8.44
C SER A 308 6.23 -16.49 -8.86
N ILE A 309 5.95 -15.98 -10.06
CA ILE A 309 6.54 -14.73 -10.58
C ILE A 309 6.03 -13.50 -9.80
N LEU A 310 4.81 -13.53 -9.24
CA LEU A 310 4.27 -12.42 -8.44
C LEU A 310 5.07 -12.16 -7.15
N PHE A 311 5.66 -13.20 -6.55
CA PHE A 311 6.39 -13.08 -5.28
C PHE A 311 7.57 -12.12 -5.34
N PRO A 312 8.55 -12.25 -6.26
CA PRO A 312 9.64 -11.28 -6.36
C PRO A 312 9.19 -9.92 -6.93
N ILE A 313 8.08 -9.85 -7.69
CA ILE A 313 7.58 -8.57 -8.21
C ILE A 313 7.16 -7.65 -7.06
N PHE A 314 6.33 -8.16 -6.14
CA PHE A 314 5.79 -7.36 -5.05
C PHE A 314 6.53 -7.58 -3.73
N GLY A 315 6.79 -8.83 -3.36
CA GLY A 315 7.49 -9.22 -2.14
C GLY A 315 8.87 -8.58 -2.03
N ASP A 316 9.80 -8.94 -2.92
CA ASP A 316 11.19 -8.43 -2.86
C ASP A 316 11.26 -6.90 -3.01
N MET A 317 10.43 -6.32 -3.89
CA MET A 317 10.40 -4.87 -4.11
C MET A 317 10.14 -4.10 -2.81
N PHE A 318 9.09 -4.46 -2.07
CA PHE A 318 8.74 -3.77 -0.83
C PHE A 318 9.54 -4.26 0.38
N ALA A 319 9.92 -5.54 0.42
CA ALA A 319 10.79 -6.09 1.45
C ALA A 319 12.13 -5.37 1.50
N LYS A 320 12.74 -5.09 0.34
CA LYS A 320 13.99 -4.34 0.27
C LYS A 320 13.83 -2.90 0.77
N LEU A 321 12.76 -2.20 0.35
CA LEU A 321 12.51 -0.82 0.79
C LEU A 321 12.30 -0.74 2.31
N ILE A 322 11.38 -1.54 2.84
CA ILE A 322 11.03 -1.54 4.26
C ILE A 322 12.18 -2.08 5.10
N GLY A 323 12.87 -3.12 4.63
CA GLY A 323 14.01 -3.71 5.32
C GLY A 323 15.21 -2.78 5.46
N LEU A 324 15.48 -1.93 4.47
CA LEU A 324 16.53 -0.90 4.54
C LEU A 324 16.13 0.29 5.42
N GLU A 325 14.87 0.73 5.31
CA GLU A 325 14.41 1.93 5.99
C GLU A 325 14.06 1.68 7.47
N PHE A 326 13.37 0.58 7.78
CA PHE A 326 12.81 0.26 9.10
C PHE A 326 13.37 -1.01 9.73
N GLY A 327 14.29 -1.71 9.06
CA GLY A 327 14.89 -2.93 9.58
C GLY A 327 15.63 -2.70 10.88
N ARG A 328 15.22 -3.43 11.92
CA ARG A 328 15.82 -3.38 13.26
C ARG A 328 16.33 -4.75 13.67
N ASN A 329 15.58 -5.79 13.34
CA ASN A 329 15.89 -7.15 13.76
C ASN A 329 16.53 -7.90 12.59
N LYS A 330 17.79 -8.29 12.73
CA LYS A 330 18.52 -9.03 11.69
C LYS A 330 18.13 -10.51 11.71
N ILE A 331 17.94 -11.07 10.53
CA ILE A 331 17.75 -12.51 10.30
C ILE A 331 18.62 -12.88 9.11
N PHE A 332 19.69 -13.65 9.36
CA PHE A 332 20.78 -13.87 8.41
C PHE A 332 21.25 -12.54 7.76
N ASN A 333 21.22 -12.45 6.44
CA ASN A 333 21.63 -11.28 5.66
C ASN A 333 20.49 -10.28 5.43
N LYS A 334 19.30 -10.55 5.97
CA LYS A 334 18.07 -9.77 5.77
C LYS A 334 17.57 -9.22 7.12
N THR A 335 16.37 -8.64 7.13
CA THR A 335 15.72 -8.11 8.34
C THR A 335 14.34 -8.73 8.49
N LEU A 336 13.92 -8.98 9.73
CA LEU A 336 12.58 -9.50 10.04
C LEU A 336 11.50 -8.57 9.45
N GLU A 337 11.67 -7.26 9.57
CA GLU A 337 10.75 -6.28 8.99
C GLU A 337 10.63 -6.38 7.46
N GLY A 338 11.77 -6.59 6.77
CA GLY A 338 11.77 -6.82 5.33
C GLY A 338 11.06 -8.13 4.98
N THR A 339 11.33 -9.19 5.72
CA THR A 339 10.70 -10.51 5.56
C THR A 339 9.18 -10.48 5.77
N LEU A 340 8.70 -9.87 6.84
CA LEU A 340 7.26 -9.78 7.11
C LEU A 340 6.56 -8.95 6.03
N SER A 341 7.23 -7.92 5.52
CA SER A 341 6.74 -7.15 4.37
C SER A 341 6.70 -8.01 3.10
N TYR A 342 7.74 -8.81 2.84
CA TYR A 342 7.74 -9.75 1.71
C TYR A 342 6.50 -10.65 1.74
N LEU A 343 6.24 -11.26 2.89
CA LEU A 343 5.12 -12.17 3.09
C LEU A 343 3.78 -11.45 2.91
N ALA A 344 3.61 -10.27 3.52
CA ALA A 344 2.39 -9.48 3.43
C ALA A 344 2.05 -9.15 1.98
N PHE A 345 2.99 -8.57 1.23
CA PHE A 345 2.78 -8.23 -0.18
C PHE A 345 2.57 -9.46 -1.07
N SER A 346 3.26 -10.57 -0.78
CA SER A 346 3.09 -11.82 -1.52
C SER A 346 1.71 -12.44 -1.33
N ILE A 347 1.20 -12.50 -0.09
CA ILE A 347 -0.15 -13.02 0.21
C ILE A 347 -1.21 -12.13 -0.44
N SER A 348 -1.08 -10.81 -0.33
CA SER A 348 -2.04 -9.89 -0.97
C SER A 348 -2.04 -10.01 -2.50
N ALA A 349 -0.87 -10.15 -3.12
CA ALA A 349 -0.77 -10.36 -4.57
C ALA A 349 -1.39 -11.69 -5.00
N ILE A 350 -1.14 -12.77 -4.26
CA ILE A 350 -1.74 -14.09 -4.52
C ILE A 350 -3.24 -14.09 -4.32
N TYR A 351 -3.75 -13.36 -3.33
CA TYR A 351 -5.19 -13.30 -3.13
C TYR A 351 -5.89 -12.62 -4.30
N LEU A 352 -5.40 -11.45 -4.72
CA LEU A 352 -5.90 -10.77 -5.93
C LEU A 352 -5.84 -11.70 -7.15
N TYR A 353 -4.71 -12.38 -7.33
CA TYR A 353 -4.52 -13.34 -8.41
C TYR A 353 -5.53 -14.50 -8.33
N SER A 354 -5.68 -15.12 -7.15
CA SER A 354 -6.56 -16.26 -6.91
C SER A 354 -8.01 -15.94 -7.19
N THR A 355 -8.47 -14.73 -6.87
CA THR A 355 -9.83 -14.30 -7.21
C THR A 355 -10.01 -14.05 -8.69
N ILE A 356 -9.04 -13.41 -9.36
CA ILE A 356 -9.17 -13.07 -10.79
C ILE A 356 -9.15 -14.34 -11.66
N VAL A 357 -8.31 -15.32 -11.31
CA VAL A 357 -8.04 -16.49 -12.16
C VAL A 357 -8.54 -17.82 -11.59
N HIS A 358 -9.27 -17.77 -10.48
CA HIS A 358 -9.75 -18.94 -9.72
C HIS A 358 -8.63 -19.93 -9.37
N PHE A 359 -7.46 -19.41 -8.98
CA PHE A 359 -6.35 -20.23 -8.47
C PHE A 359 -6.60 -20.62 -7.02
N ASP A 360 -6.14 -21.82 -6.63
CA ASP A 360 -6.31 -22.29 -5.27
C ASP A 360 -5.52 -21.41 -4.29
N LEU A 361 -6.25 -20.72 -3.40
CA LEU A 361 -5.67 -19.76 -2.47
C LEU A 361 -4.73 -20.42 -1.47
N SER A 362 -5.01 -21.66 -1.03
CA SER A 362 -4.18 -22.38 -0.07
C SER A 362 -2.83 -22.75 -0.68
N ARG A 363 -2.82 -23.19 -1.95
CA ARG A 363 -1.60 -23.42 -2.73
C ARG A 363 -0.81 -22.12 -2.88
N GLY A 364 -1.46 -21.03 -3.25
CA GLY A 364 -0.81 -19.73 -3.38
C GLY A 364 -0.20 -19.21 -2.06
N ILE A 365 -0.90 -19.33 -0.93
CA ILE A 365 -0.38 -18.95 0.39
C ILE A 365 0.84 -19.81 0.76
N THR A 366 0.78 -21.11 0.47
CA THR A 366 1.93 -22.01 0.66
C THR A 366 3.11 -21.56 -0.18
N GLY A 367 2.89 -21.21 -1.45
CA GLY A 367 3.91 -20.61 -2.31
C GLY A 367 4.51 -19.34 -1.73
N ALA A 368 3.68 -18.43 -1.19
CA ALA A 368 4.14 -17.18 -0.57
C ALA A 368 5.03 -17.43 0.65
N LEU A 369 4.68 -18.41 1.49
CA LEU A 369 5.49 -18.83 2.63
C LEU A 369 6.84 -19.42 2.19
N ILE A 370 6.83 -20.31 1.20
CA ILE A 370 8.07 -20.88 0.65
C ILE A 370 8.95 -19.78 0.04
N ALA A 371 8.38 -18.88 -0.76
CA ALA A 371 9.09 -17.75 -1.34
C ALA A 371 9.74 -16.87 -0.26
N THR A 372 9.00 -16.60 0.81
CA THR A 372 9.49 -15.84 1.98
C THR A 372 10.64 -16.55 2.67
N ILE A 373 10.53 -17.86 2.91
CA ILE A 373 11.62 -18.66 3.52
C ILE A 373 12.85 -18.65 2.62
N THR A 374 12.68 -18.84 1.31
CA THR A 374 13.80 -18.86 0.36
C THR A 374 14.52 -17.52 0.26
N GLU A 375 13.79 -16.40 0.41
CA GLU A 375 14.34 -15.05 0.41
C GLU A 375 15.19 -14.76 1.66
N ILE A 376 14.86 -15.38 2.79
CA ILE A 376 15.59 -15.20 4.06
C ILE A 376 16.88 -16.02 4.09
N LEU A 377 16.83 -17.24 3.55
CA LEU A 377 17.92 -18.21 3.67
C LEU A 377 19.16 -17.74 2.89
N PRO A 378 20.38 -17.86 3.45
CA PRO A 378 21.61 -17.50 2.77
C PRO A 378 22.03 -18.58 1.77
N LEU A 379 21.21 -18.77 0.73
CA LEU A 379 21.46 -19.74 -0.33
C LEU A 379 22.62 -19.28 -1.22
N LYS A 380 23.35 -20.24 -1.81
CA LYS A 380 24.41 -19.96 -2.80
C LYS A 380 23.85 -19.57 -4.18
N ILE A 381 22.54 -19.68 -4.36
CA ILE A 381 21.82 -19.41 -5.61
C ILE A 381 21.18 -18.02 -5.50
N ASP A 382 21.11 -17.27 -6.60
CA ASP A 382 20.47 -15.95 -6.65
C ASP A 382 19.00 -16.00 -6.23
N ASP A 383 18.58 -15.06 -5.38
CA ASP A 383 17.23 -14.94 -4.81
C ASP A 383 16.14 -14.87 -5.91
N ASN A 384 16.44 -14.33 -7.09
CA ASN A 384 15.47 -14.25 -8.21
C ASN A 384 15.30 -15.57 -8.95
N ILE A 385 16.18 -16.56 -8.71
CA ILE A 385 16.05 -17.92 -9.21
C ILE A 385 15.29 -18.76 -8.17
N SER A 386 15.83 -18.83 -6.95
CA SER A 386 15.27 -19.65 -5.87
C SER A 386 13.87 -19.20 -5.47
N GLY A 387 13.64 -17.88 -5.38
CA GLY A 387 12.35 -17.28 -5.02
C GLY A 387 11.24 -17.44 -6.06
N ILE A 388 11.53 -17.97 -7.25
CA ILE A 388 10.52 -18.33 -8.27
C ILE A 388 10.39 -19.85 -8.40
N LEU A 389 11.50 -20.56 -8.58
CA LEU A 389 11.45 -21.98 -8.92
C LEU A 389 11.06 -22.87 -7.73
N LEU A 390 11.55 -22.58 -6.53
CA LEU A 390 11.20 -23.37 -5.34
C LEU A 390 9.72 -23.24 -4.96
N PRO A 391 9.13 -22.04 -4.83
CA PRO A 391 7.70 -21.94 -4.55
C PRO A 391 6.85 -22.48 -5.70
N ALA A 392 7.27 -22.32 -6.97
CA ALA A 392 6.57 -22.95 -8.10
C ALA A 392 6.58 -24.48 -8.00
N PHE A 393 7.73 -25.07 -7.68
CA PHE A 393 7.86 -26.50 -7.50
C PHE A 393 6.95 -27.03 -6.39
N VAL A 394 6.97 -26.39 -5.21
CA VAL A 394 6.11 -26.79 -4.09
C VAL A 394 4.64 -26.63 -4.44
N MET A 395 4.22 -25.52 -5.06
CA MET A 395 2.84 -25.31 -5.48
C MET A 395 2.36 -26.29 -6.56
N ASN A 396 3.27 -26.89 -7.32
CA ASN A 396 2.95 -27.85 -8.38
C ASN A 396 2.70 -29.26 -7.86
N ILE A 397 3.29 -29.62 -6.71
CA ILE A 397 3.20 -30.98 -6.15
C ILE A 397 2.06 -31.15 -5.14
N ILE A 398 1.53 -30.04 -4.61
CA ILE A 398 0.38 -30.01 -3.67
C ILE A 398 -0.94 -29.78 -4.40
#